data_AF-A0A800IKJ9-F1
#
_entry.id   AF-A0A800IKJ9-F1
#
_cell.length_a   1.000
_cell.length_b   1.000
_cell.length_c   1.000
_cell.angle_alpha   90.00
_cell.angle_beta   90.00
_cell.angle_gamma   90.00
#
_symmetry.space_group_name_H-M   'P 1'
#
loop_
_entity.id
_entity.type
_entity.pdbx_description
1 polymer ?
#
loop_
_entity_poly.entity_id
_entity_poly.type
_entity_poly.pdbx_seq_one_letter_code
_entity_poly.pdbx_strand_id
1 'polypeptide(L)'
;SDRDHEGLPVMIHPETSTLRIGATEAPFAVADLPEGEDLELRIFIDKYLVEVFANDRQAIVGAHMDYQGAGGLHFYTYGDSTRIRQVDIWKMKATNQGFIEARENRIWAPETE
;
A
#
# COMPACT_ATOMS: atom_id res chain seq x y z
N SER A 1 18.43 8.27 -11.50
CA SER A 1 18.30 6.90 -12.04
C SER A 1 17.71 6.05 -10.93
N ASP A 2 16.90 5.02 -11.21
CA ASP A 2 16.35 4.13 -10.16
C ASP A 2 17.42 3.41 -9.30
N ARG A 3 18.70 3.59 -9.61
CA ARG A 3 19.82 2.99 -8.87
C ARG A 3 20.07 3.61 -7.50
N ASP A 4 19.52 4.79 -7.22
CA ASP A 4 19.84 5.54 -5.99
C ASP A 4 18.73 5.50 -4.93
N HIS A 5 17.53 5.01 -5.26
CA HIS A 5 16.41 4.88 -4.31
C HIS A 5 15.56 3.64 -4.66
N GLU A 6 15.74 2.56 -3.90
CA GLU A 6 15.13 1.23 -4.16
C GLU A 6 13.60 1.18 -3.88
N GLY A 7 13.01 2.26 -3.38
CA GLY A 7 11.61 2.31 -2.96
C GLY A 7 11.30 1.32 -1.83
N LEU A 8 10.02 0.98 -1.64
CA LEU A 8 9.60 -0.11 -0.75
C LEU A 8 9.07 -1.27 -1.60
N PRO A 9 9.82 -2.36 -1.76
CA PRO A 9 9.38 -3.47 -2.59
C PRO A 9 8.20 -4.19 -1.95
N VAL A 10 7.17 -4.44 -2.75
CA VAL A 10 6.05 -5.35 -2.46
C VAL A 10 6.17 -6.52 -3.42
N MET A 11 6.45 -7.71 -2.90
CA MET A 11 6.75 -8.90 -3.72
C MET A 11 5.87 -10.07 -3.34
N ILE A 12 5.41 -10.80 -4.36
CA ILE A 12 4.75 -12.09 -4.22
C ILE A 12 5.80 -13.14 -4.59
N HIS A 13 6.01 -14.11 -3.70
CA HIS A 13 6.93 -15.22 -3.88
C HIS A 13 6.15 -16.53 -3.93
N PRO A 14 5.71 -16.99 -5.13
CA PRO A 14 5.00 -18.24 -5.27
C PRO A 14 5.78 -19.45 -4.74
N GLU A 15 7.11 -19.44 -4.89
CA GLU A 15 8.02 -20.51 -4.50
C GLU A 15 8.09 -20.72 -2.98
N THR A 16 7.93 -19.67 -2.19
CA THR A 16 7.89 -19.73 -0.73
C THR A 16 6.48 -19.54 -0.17
N SER A 17 5.48 -19.31 -1.03
CA SER A 17 4.10 -19.02 -0.64
C SER A 17 3.99 -17.82 0.31
N THR A 18 4.73 -16.75 0.01
CA THR A 18 4.74 -15.52 0.82
C THR A 18 4.43 -14.26 0.03
N LEU A 19 3.76 -13.32 0.70
CA LEU A 19 3.70 -11.91 0.34
C LEU A 19 4.69 -11.16 1.23
N ARG A 20 5.53 -10.32 0.63
CA ARG A 20 6.59 -9.58 1.30
C ARG A 20 6.46 -8.08 1.07
N ILE A 21 6.72 -7.29 2.11
CA ILE A 21 6.88 -5.84 2.04
C ILE A 21 8.17 -5.41 2.75
N GLY A 22 9.14 -4.89 1.99
CA GLY A 22 10.47 -4.56 2.54
C GLY A 22 11.16 -5.80 3.13
N ALA A 23 11.24 -5.88 4.46
CA ALA A 23 11.79 -7.04 5.19
C ALA A 23 10.73 -7.88 5.92
N THR A 24 9.46 -7.47 5.87
CA THR A 24 8.35 -8.18 6.52
C THR A 24 7.73 -9.17 5.55
N GLU A 25 7.47 -10.39 6.00
CA GLU A 25 6.82 -11.45 5.23
C GLU A 25 5.56 -11.93 5.91
N ALA A 26 4.57 -12.32 5.11
CA ALA A 26 3.34 -12.96 5.57
C ALA A 26 3.01 -14.16 4.65
N PRO A 27 2.41 -15.23 5.19
CA PRO A 27 2.00 -16.37 4.37
C PRO A 27 0.88 -15.95 3.41
N PHE A 28 1.08 -16.21 2.12
CA PHE A 28 0.07 -16.03 1.08
C PHE A 28 0.45 -16.87 -0.15
N ALA A 29 -0.21 -18.01 -0.31
CA ALA A 29 0.02 -18.89 -1.45
C ALA A 29 -0.93 -18.51 -2.59
N VAL A 30 -0.40 -17.94 -3.67
CA VAL A 30 -1.19 -17.67 -4.90
C VAL A 30 -1.75 -18.97 -5.49
N ALA A 31 -1.04 -20.09 -5.30
CA ALA A 31 -1.48 -21.41 -5.76
C ALA A 31 -2.76 -21.90 -5.05
N ASP A 32 -3.12 -21.33 -3.90
CA ASP A 32 -4.33 -21.68 -3.16
C ASP A 32 -5.55 -20.83 -3.59
N LEU A 33 -5.37 -19.91 -4.55
CA LEU A 33 -6.49 -19.20 -5.14
C LEU A 33 -7.36 -20.18 -5.96
N PRO A 34 -8.70 -20.14 -5.81
CA PRO A 34 -9.62 -20.87 -6.66
C PRO A 34 -9.34 -20.67 -8.16
N GLU A 35 -9.63 -21.70 -8.94
CA GLU A 35 -9.47 -21.64 -10.39
C GLU A 35 -10.26 -20.45 -10.98
N GLY A 36 -9.56 -19.61 -11.74
CA GLY A 36 -10.13 -18.42 -12.37
C GLY A 36 -10.21 -17.17 -11.48
N GLU A 37 -9.85 -17.26 -10.19
CA GLU A 37 -9.69 -16.09 -9.32
C GLU A 37 -8.34 -15.41 -9.63
N ASP A 38 -8.38 -14.13 -10.01
CA ASP A 38 -7.16 -13.34 -10.19
C ASP A 38 -6.62 -12.88 -8.83
N LEU A 39 -5.31 -12.66 -8.75
CA LEU A 39 -4.70 -11.96 -7.61
C LEU A 39 -5.17 -10.49 -7.60
N GLU A 40 -5.87 -10.08 -6.54
CA GLU A 40 -6.20 -8.67 -6.29
C GLU A 40 -5.31 -8.13 -5.17
N LEU A 41 -4.62 -7.02 -5.45
CA LEU A 41 -3.88 -6.27 -4.45
C LEU A 41 -4.53 -4.90 -4.24
N ARG A 42 -4.90 -4.60 -3.00
CA ARG A 42 -5.32 -3.27 -2.58
C ARG A 42 -4.24 -2.65 -1.70
N ILE A 43 -3.67 -1.55 -2.17
CA ILE A 43 -2.51 -0.93 -1.55
C ILE A 43 -2.87 0.48 -1.08
N PHE A 44 -2.69 0.75 0.21
CA PHE A 44 -2.78 2.09 0.79
C PHE A 44 -1.39 2.60 1.08
N ILE A 45 -1.11 3.84 0.66
CA ILE A 45 0.16 4.52 0.89
C ILE A 45 -0.15 5.84 1.59
N ASP A 46 0.18 5.92 2.88
CA ASP A 46 0.07 7.14 3.69
C ASP A 46 1.42 7.50 4.29
N LYS A 47 2.08 8.51 3.68
CA LYS A 47 3.43 8.94 4.03
C LYS A 47 4.40 7.75 4.01
N TYR A 48 4.93 7.37 5.18
CA TYR A 48 5.87 6.27 5.32
C TYR A 48 5.18 4.91 5.48
N LEU A 49 3.87 4.87 5.75
CA LEU A 49 3.13 3.64 6.01
C LEU A 49 2.55 3.09 4.71
N VAL A 50 2.80 1.81 4.45
CA VAL A 50 2.24 1.11 3.30
C VAL A 50 1.54 -0.14 3.80
N GLU A 51 0.26 -0.26 3.46
CA GLU A 51 -0.59 -1.39 3.81
C GLU A 51 -1.02 -2.09 2.52
N VAL A 52 -0.83 -3.40 2.46
CA VAL A 52 -1.15 -4.23 1.30
C VAL A 52 -2.11 -5.31 1.74
N PHE A 53 -3.24 -5.38 1.05
CA PHE A 53 -4.28 -6.40 1.23
C PHE A 53 -4.33 -7.26 -0.03
N ALA A 54 -4.24 -8.58 0.13
CA ALA A 54 -4.28 -9.54 -0.96
C ALA A 54 -5.57 -10.39 -0.89
N ASN A 55 -6.37 -10.34 -1.96
CA ASN A 55 -7.65 -11.07 -2.14
C ASN A 55 -8.59 -11.01 -0.92
N ASP A 56 -8.60 -9.91 -0.16
CA ASP A 56 -9.33 -9.76 1.12
C ASP A 56 -9.07 -10.90 2.14
N ARG A 57 -7.93 -11.59 2.02
CA ARG A 57 -7.53 -12.75 2.85
C ARG A 57 -6.33 -12.47 3.73
N GLN A 58 -5.35 -11.74 3.20
CA GLN A 58 -4.10 -11.43 3.91
C GLN A 58 -3.86 -9.93 3.89
N ALA A 59 -3.37 -9.41 5.00
CA ALA A 59 -2.88 -8.04 5.12
C ALA A 59 -1.42 -8.05 5.57
N ILE A 60 -0.61 -7.16 5.04
CA ILE A 60 0.76 -6.92 5.48
C ILE A 60 1.04 -5.42 5.49
N VAL A 61 1.85 -4.98 6.45
CA VAL A 61 2.18 -3.57 6.65
C VAL A 61 3.69 -3.42 6.66
N GLY A 62 4.17 -2.38 5.98
CA GLY A 62 5.57 -2.00 5.90
C GLY A 62 5.75 -0.51 6.08
N ALA A 63 6.97 -0.13 6.44
CA ALA A 63 7.36 1.27 6.60
C ALA A 63 8.50 1.65 5.65
N HIS A 64 8.36 2.78 4.98
CA HIS A 64 9.38 3.40 4.13
C HIS A 64 9.72 4.79 4.67
N MET A 65 10.76 4.86 5.50
CA MET A 65 11.07 6.11 6.23
C MET A 65 11.52 7.26 5.30
N ASP A 66 12.18 6.95 4.18
CA ASP A 66 12.63 7.94 3.19
C ASP A 66 11.58 8.25 2.11
N TYR A 67 10.29 8.07 2.41
CA TYR A 67 9.19 8.29 1.46
C TYR A 67 9.14 9.68 0.82
N GLN A 68 9.79 10.69 1.42
CA GLN A 68 9.86 12.05 0.87
C GLN A 68 10.62 12.10 -0.46
N GLY A 69 11.52 11.13 -0.71
CA GLY A 69 12.23 10.97 -1.97
C GLY A 69 11.52 10.05 -2.98
N ALA A 70 10.37 9.48 -2.64
CA ALA A 70 9.67 8.53 -3.49
C ALA A 70 9.17 9.20 -4.79
N GLY A 71 9.53 8.60 -5.94
CA GLY A 71 9.30 9.21 -7.26
C GLY A 71 8.13 8.63 -8.06
N GLY A 72 7.55 7.49 -7.65
CA GLY A 72 6.49 6.84 -8.41
C GLY A 72 6.19 5.41 -7.97
N LEU A 73 5.34 4.73 -8.75
CA LEU A 73 5.00 3.33 -8.60
C LEU A 73 5.53 2.55 -9.80
N HIS A 74 6.20 1.45 -9.53
CA HIS A 74 6.83 0.62 -10.55
C HIS A 74 6.35 -0.82 -10.42
N PHE A 75 6.08 -1.46 -11.56
CA PHE A 75 5.66 -2.86 -11.61
C PHE A 75 6.73 -3.67 -12.31
N TYR A 76 7.08 -4.80 -11.71
CA TYR A 76 8.09 -5.72 -12.24
C TYR A 76 7.50 -7.12 -12.33
N THR A 77 7.95 -7.88 -13.32
CA THR A 77 7.66 -9.31 -13.46
C THR A 77 8.98 -10.03 -13.66
N TYR A 78 9.13 -11.18 -13.04
CA TYR A 78 10.34 -11.99 -13.08
C TYR A 78 9.97 -13.42 -13.47
N GLY A 79 10.84 -14.08 -14.25
CA GLY A 79 10.67 -15.47 -14.66
C GLY A 79 9.71 -15.68 -15.84
N ASP A 80 8.50 -15.12 -15.77
CA ASP A 80 7.49 -15.25 -16.83
C ASP A 80 6.71 -13.93 -17.02
N SER A 81 5.93 -13.88 -18.10
CA SER A 81 5.00 -12.79 -18.38
C SER A 81 3.84 -12.78 -17.39
N THR A 82 3.57 -11.61 -16.83
CA THR A 82 2.40 -11.37 -15.97
C THR A 82 1.41 -10.48 -16.70
N ARG A 83 0.13 -10.89 -16.76
CA ARG A 83 -0.94 -10.06 -17.32
C ARG A 83 -1.62 -9.26 -16.21
N ILE A 84 -1.42 -7.95 -16.21
CA ILE A 84 -2.17 -7.03 -15.35
C ILE A 84 -3.49 -6.70 -16.05
N ARG A 85 -4.62 -7.08 -15.43
CA ARG A 85 -5.96 -6.83 -16.02
C ARG A 85 -6.44 -5.40 -15.81
N GLN A 86 -6.17 -4.82 -14.65
CA GLN A 86 -6.67 -3.51 -14.24
C GLN A 86 -5.70 -2.88 -13.24
N VAL A 87 -5.57 -1.55 -13.32
CA VAL A 87 -4.86 -0.73 -12.33
C VAL A 87 -5.69 0.53 -12.12
N ASP A 88 -6.14 0.72 -10.89
CA ASP A 88 -6.83 1.93 -10.47
C ASP A 88 -6.00 2.65 -9.41
N ILE A 89 -5.90 3.97 -9.53
CA ILE A 89 -5.14 4.81 -8.61
C ILE A 89 -6.03 5.94 -8.13
N TRP A 90 -6.16 6.06 -6.80
CA TRP A 90 -6.95 7.10 -6.16
C TRP A 90 -6.08 7.98 -5.27
N LYS A 91 -6.33 9.28 -5.30
CA LYS A 91 -5.73 10.23 -4.36
C LYS A 91 -6.49 10.19 -3.03
N MET A 92 -5.83 9.75 -1.96
CA MET A 92 -6.41 9.73 -0.62
C MET A 92 -6.70 11.15 -0.11
N LYS A 93 -7.83 11.31 0.59
CA LYS A 93 -8.16 12.55 1.30
C LYS A 93 -7.57 12.49 2.71
N ALA A 94 -7.11 13.62 3.21
CA ALA A 94 -6.66 13.74 4.58
C ALA A 94 -7.82 13.46 5.55
N THR A 95 -7.59 12.63 6.57
CA THR A 95 -8.61 12.25 7.56
C THR A 95 -8.72 13.25 8.72
N ASN A 96 -7.79 14.20 8.83
CA ASN A 96 -7.73 15.19 9.91
C ASN A 96 -8.36 16.54 9.56
N GLN A 97 -9.04 16.66 8.41
CA GLN A 97 -9.61 17.93 7.94
C GLN A 97 -10.58 18.54 8.96
N GLY A 98 -11.49 17.74 9.51
CA GLY A 98 -12.42 18.20 10.54
C GLY A 98 -11.72 18.69 11.81
N PHE A 99 -10.57 18.10 12.18
CA PHE A 99 -9.75 18.57 13.31
C PHE A 99 -9.00 19.88 13.01
N ILE A 100 -8.65 20.14 11.75
CA ILE A 100 -8.03 21.41 11.37
C ILE A 100 -9.07 22.53 11.40
N GLU A 101 -10.23 22.32 10.78
CA GLU A 101 -11.34 23.29 10.75
C GLU A 101 -11.82 23.66 12.15
N ALA A 102 -11.94 22.64 12.99
CA ALA A 102 -12.14 22.71 14.43
C ALA A 102 -11.23 23.70 15.18
N ARG A 103 -9.93 23.62 14.88
CA ARG A 103 -8.91 24.47 15.53
C ARG A 103 -8.97 25.90 15.06
N GLU A 104 -9.27 26.12 13.78
CA GLU A 104 -9.39 27.45 13.18
C GLU A 104 -10.65 28.16 13.66
N ASN A 105 -11.80 27.49 13.59
CA ASN A 105 -13.11 28.08 13.88
C ASN A 105 -13.47 28.07 15.37
N ARG A 106 -12.69 27.39 16.21
CA ARG A 106 -12.95 27.23 17.66
C ARG A 106 -14.39 26.85 18.00
N ILE A 107 -15.05 26.06 17.14
CA ILE A 107 -16.44 25.59 17.32
C ILE A 107 -16.70 24.83 18.64
N TRP A 108 -15.64 24.43 19.35
CA TRP A 108 -15.68 23.75 20.64
C TRP A 108 -15.49 24.69 21.84
N ALA A 109 -15.11 25.94 21.60
CA ALA A 109 -14.95 26.92 22.67
C ALA A 109 -16.34 27.35 23.16
N PRO A 110 -16.59 27.38 24.47
CA PRO A 110 -17.85 27.90 24.99
C PRO A 110 -17.99 29.38 24.57
N GLU A 111 -19.21 29.78 24.21
CA GLU A 111 -19.52 31.19 23.99
C GLU A 111 -19.21 31.95 25.29
N THR A 112 -18.24 32.87 25.22
CA THR A 112 -17.97 33.79 26.32
C THR A 112 -18.96 34.94 26.20
N GLU A 113 -19.90 35.03 27.15
CA GLU A 113 -20.78 36.18 27.37
C GLU A 113 -20.01 37.48 27.67
#